data_AF-A0A4Q4CQ31-F1
#
_entry.id   AF-A0A4Q4CQ31-F1
#
_cell.length_a   1.000
_cell.length_b   1.000
_cell.length_c   1.000
_cell.angle_alpha   90.00
_cell.angle_beta   90.00
_cell.angle_gamma   90.00
#
_symmetry.space_group_name_H-M   'P 1'
#
loop_
_entity.id
_entity.type
_entity.pdbx_description
1 polymer ?
#
loop_
_entity_poly.entity_id
_entity_poly.type
_entity_poly.pdbx_seq_one_letter_code
_entity_poly.pdbx_strand_id
1 'polypeptide(L)'
;MPQGYSSACGIEEVPTSAEAADLVYGVHVVEHVQDVGALAAAALRLLRPGGRVLFLTPAADSASLRAFSDAWWLLEDPTHVRFFSAASITRLLADAGFRDVRVTRSLTDNLTMEGASLVRRLRPSDRPAGVLASRATRWFAMALAPAALLLRLVHPRWRPTLVVTATRAAR
;
A
#
# COMPACT_ATOMS: atom_id res chain seq x y z
N MET A 1 18.85 -6.21 -25.89
CA MET A 1 18.27 -5.90 -24.56
C MET A 1 17.80 -4.47 -24.64
N PRO A 2 16.50 -4.15 -24.50
CA PRO A 2 16.10 -2.74 -24.37
C PRO A 2 16.82 -2.17 -23.14
N GLN A 3 17.46 -1.01 -23.30
CA GLN A 3 18.13 -0.31 -22.20
C GLN A 3 17.04 0.19 -21.24
N GLY A 4 17.06 -0.31 -20.00
CA GLY A 4 16.23 0.26 -18.94
C GLY A 4 16.67 1.70 -18.69
N TYR A 5 15.70 2.61 -18.63
CA TYR A 5 15.92 4.00 -18.25
C TYR A 5 15.54 4.19 -16.77
N SER A 6 16.30 5.00 -16.04
CA SER A 6 16.06 5.32 -14.64
C SER A 6 15.94 6.84 -14.49
N SER A 7 14.92 7.29 -13.75
CA SER A 7 14.72 8.69 -13.38
C SER A 7 14.61 8.82 -11.87
N ALA A 8 15.13 9.92 -11.33
CA ALA A 8 14.95 10.32 -9.94
C ALA A 8 14.03 11.54 -9.89
N CYS A 9 12.75 11.34 -10.17
CA CYS A 9 11.73 12.40 -10.20
C CYS A 9 10.36 11.84 -9.78
N GLY A 10 9.39 12.73 -9.59
CA GLY A 10 7.98 12.34 -9.45
C GLY A 10 7.45 11.68 -10.72
N ILE A 11 6.47 10.79 -10.59
CA ILE A 11 5.89 10.07 -11.74
C ILE A 11 5.26 11.04 -12.76
N GLU A 12 4.75 12.16 -12.27
CA GLU A 12 4.16 13.26 -13.02
C GLU A 12 5.18 13.93 -13.96
N GLU A 13 6.46 13.93 -13.58
CA GLU A 13 7.56 14.53 -14.33
C GLU A 13 8.19 13.56 -15.36
N VAL A 14 7.79 12.28 -15.35
CA VAL A 14 8.33 11.30 -16.30
C VAL A 14 7.95 11.69 -17.74
N PRO A 15 8.94 11.91 -18.64
CA PRO A 15 8.68 12.35 -20.02
C PRO A 15 7.78 11.39 -20.78
N THR A 16 6.85 11.94 -21.59
CA THR A 16 5.98 11.15 -22.48
C THR A 16 6.72 10.48 -23.63
N SER A 17 7.97 10.88 -23.89
CA SER A 17 8.86 10.21 -24.85
C SER A 17 9.38 8.87 -24.36
N ALA A 18 9.20 8.54 -23.07
CA ALA A 18 9.43 7.20 -22.57
C ALA A 18 8.48 6.21 -23.26
N GLU A 19 8.98 5.03 -23.64
CA GLU A 19 8.15 3.96 -24.18
C GLU A 19 6.98 3.65 -23.23
N ALA A 20 5.79 3.50 -23.79
CA ALA A 20 4.59 3.26 -23.00
C ALA A 20 4.71 1.92 -22.24
N ALA A 21 4.53 1.96 -20.92
CA ALA A 21 4.76 0.83 -20.03
C ALA A 21 3.63 -0.20 -20.07
N ASP A 22 3.99 -1.47 -19.90
CA ASP A 22 3.03 -2.57 -19.73
C ASP A 22 2.41 -2.57 -18.33
N LEU A 23 3.19 -2.15 -17.34
CA LEU A 23 2.84 -2.09 -15.92
C LEU A 23 3.44 -0.83 -15.30
N VAL A 24 2.61 -0.10 -14.57
CA VAL A 24 3.04 0.94 -13.62
C VAL A 24 2.69 0.41 -12.24
N TYR A 25 3.63 0.40 -11.31
CA TYR A 25 3.37 -0.09 -9.97
C TYR A 25 3.95 0.82 -8.89
N GLY A 26 3.29 0.84 -7.74
CA GLY A 26 3.73 1.57 -6.54
C GLY A 26 3.49 0.71 -5.31
N VAL A 27 4.53 0.49 -4.52
CA VAL A 27 4.48 -0.34 -3.31
C VAL A 27 4.74 0.56 -2.12
N HIS A 28 3.71 0.77 -1.30
CA HIS A 28 3.75 1.70 -0.17
C HIS A 28 4.16 3.12 -0.57
N VAL A 29 3.48 3.67 -1.58
CA VAL A 29 3.79 5.01 -2.13
C VAL A 29 2.57 5.91 -2.11
N VAL A 30 1.41 5.41 -2.55
CA VAL A 30 0.21 6.23 -2.77
C VAL A 30 -0.28 6.92 -1.49
N GLU A 31 -0.06 6.33 -0.32
CA GLU A 31 -0.35 6.87 1.01
C GLU A 31 0.54 8.05 1.42
N HIS A 32 1.69 8.24 0.75
CA HIS A 32 2.63 9.33 1.00
C HIS A 32 2.44 10.52 0.04
N VAL A 33 1.70 10.33 -1.06
CA VAL A 33 1.58 11.33 -2.12
C VAL A 33 0.51 12.37 -1.79
N GLN A 34 0.86 13.65 -1.95
CA GLN A 34 -0.05 14.77 -1.70
C GLN A 34 -1.13 14.91 -2.78
N ASP A 35 -0.75 14.92 -4.06
CA ASP A 35 -1.72 14.94 -5.17
C ASP A 35 -1.88 13.54 -5.78
N VAL A 36 -2.83 12.78 -5.24
CA VAL A 36 -3.10 11.42 -5.73
C VAL A 36 -3.83 11.41 -7.07
N GLY A 37 -4.49 12.51 -7.43
CA GLY A 37 -5.10 12.67 -8.75
C GLY A 37 -4.02 12.78 -9.81
N ALA A 38 -3.02 13.63 -9.59
CA ALA A 38 -1.85 13.76 -10.46
C ALA A 38 -1.08 12.43 -10.58
N LEU A 39 -0.87 11.72 -9.46
CA LEU A 39 -0.28 10.38 -9.46
C LEU A 39 -1.06 9.41 -10.37
N ALA A 40 -2.38 9.31 -10.19
CA ALA A 40 -3.21 8.38 -10.94
C ALA A 40 -3.28 8.75 -12.44
N ALA A 41 -3.37 10.04 -12.77
CA ALA A 41 -3.35 10.53 -14.14
C ALA A 41 -2.00 10.25 -14.82
N ALA A 42 -0.88 10.47 -14.12
CA ALA A 42 0.45 10.17 -14.61
C ALA A 42 0.64 8.66 -14.83
N ALA A 43 0.19 7.82 -13.88
CA ALA A 43 0.22 6.37 -14.03
C ALA A 43 -0.58 5.92 -15.27
N LEU A 44 -1.78 6.47 -15.50
CA LEU A 44 -2.57 6.15 -16.69
C LEU A 44 -1.88 6.60 -17.98
N ARG A 45 -1.32 7.83 -17.99
CA ARG A 45 -0.59 8.41 -19.13
C ARG A 45 0.57 7.54 -19.58
N LEU A 46 1.34 7.01 -18.63
CA LEU A 46 2.54 6.22 -18.88
C LEU A 46 2.25 4.80 -19.38
N LEU A 47 1.05 4.28 -19.15
CA LEU A 47 0.68 2.93 -19.60
C LEU A 47 0.36 2.89 -21.09
N ARG A 48 0.73 1.81 -21.80
CA ARG A 48 0.16 1.55 -23.12
C ARG A 48 -1.34 1.22 -23.03
N PRO A 49 -2.15 1.34 -24.10
CA PRO A 49 -3.51 0.78 -24.12
C PRO A 49 -3.51 -0.70 -23.73
N GLY A 50 -4.39 -1.10 -22.80
CA GLY A 50 -4.40 -2.45 -22.21
C GLY A 50 -3.34 -2.70 -21.12
N GLY A 51 -2.46 -1.73 -20.85
CA GLY A 51 -1.52 -1.77 -19.74
C GLY A 51 -2.21 -1.69 -18.37
N ARG A 52 -1.51 -2.09 -17.31
CA ARG A 52 -2.08 -2.22 -15.96
C ARG A 52 -1.38 -1.35 -14.92
N VAL A 53 -2.12 -0.86 -13.94
CA VAL A 53 -1.56 -0.28 -12.72
C VAL A 53 -1.67 -1.30 -11.57
N LEU A 54 -0.69 -1.30 -10.67
CA LEU A 54 -0.74 -2.03 -9.40
C LEU A 54 -0.32 -1.12 -8.25
N PHE A 55 -1.18 -0.96 -7.25
CA PHE A 55 -0.84 -0.28 -6.00
C PHE A 55 -0.95 -1.23 -4.80
N LEU A 56 0.08 -1.22 -3.96
CA LEU A 56 0.10 -1.86 -2.65
C LEU A 56 0.09 -0.77 -1.57
N THR A 57 -0.91 -0.76 -0.69
CA THR A 57 -1.06 0.33 0.31
C THR A 57 -1.81 -0.14 1.56
N PRO A 58 -1.57 0.46 2.75
CA PRO A 58 -2.31 0.17 3.97
C PRO A 58 -3.84 0.29 3.80
N ALA A 59 -4.55 -0.66 4.39
CA ALA A 59 -6.00 -0.79 4.32
C ALA A 59 -6.69 -0.08 5.49
N ALA A 60 -7.19 1.13 5.24
CA ALA A 60 -7.94 1.94 6.20
C ALA A 60 -9.29 1.33 6.63
N ASP A 61 -9.80 0.36 5.86
CA ASP A 61 -11.05 -0.36 6.15
C ASP A 61 -10.81 -1.74 6.81
N SER A 62 -9.55 -2.05 7.15
CA SER A 62 -9.18 -3.32 7.75
C SER A 62 -9.76 -3.51 9.15
N ALA A 63 -10.07 -4.76 9.47
CA ALA A 63 -10.45 -5.16 10.81
C ALA A 63 -9.28 -5.03 11.79
N SER A 64 -8.02 -5.15 11.33
CA SER A 64 -6.84 -4.95 12.17
C SER A 64 -6.70 -3.48 12.60
N LEU A 65 -6.91 -2.50 11.72
CA LEU A 65 -6.97 -1.09 12.13
C LEU A 65 -8.06 -0.87 13.18
N ARG A 66 -9.28 -1.36 12.96
CA ARG A 66 -10.35 -1.23 13.97
C ARG A 66 -10.00 -1.91 15.29
N ALA A 67 -9.40 -3.10 15.23
CA ALA A 67 -9.06 -3.89 16.41
C ALA A 67 -7.91 -3.28 17.22
N PHE A 68 -6.91 -2.69 16.56
CA PHE A 68 -5.74 -2.08 17.20
C PHE A 68 -5.93 -0.58 17.51
N SER A 69 -6.81 0.11 16.79
CA SER A 69 -7.07 1.55 16.89
C SER A 69 -5.76 2.34 16.93
N ASP A 70 -5.56 3.16 17.96
CA ASP A 70 -4.38 4.01 18.14
C ASP A 70 -3.13 3.22 18.52
N ALA A 71 -3.17 1.89 18.49
CA ALA A 71 -1.99 1.04 18.59
C ALA A 71 -1.62 0.39 17.24
N TRP A 72 -2.38 0.64 16.16
CA TRP A 72 -2.09 0.05 14.86
C TRP A 72 -0.72 0.52 14.35
N TRP A 73 0.19 -0.43 14.15
CA TRP A 73 1.60 -0.13 13.85
C TRP A 73 1.79 0.60 12.52
N LEU A 74 0.89 0.43 11.55
CA LEU A 74 0.97 1.16 10.28
C LEU A 74 0.72 2.67 10.41
N LEU A 75 0.24 3.14 11.57
CA LEU A 75 0.18 4.58 11.89
C LEU A 75 1.55 5.14 12.32
N GLU A 76 2.57 4.29 12.52
CA GLU A 76 3.88 4.71 13.03
C GLU A 76 4.63 5.62 12.06
N ASP A 77 4.47 5.43 10.76
CA ASP A 77 5.16 6.23 9.75
C ASP A 77 4.52 7.62 9.65
N PRO A 78 5.21 8.71 10.05
CA PRO A 78 4.66 10.05 10.01
C PRO A 78 4.49 10.60 8.58
N THR A 79 5.08 9.92 7.59
CA THR A 79 4.99 10.33 6.18
C THR A 79 3.73 9.76 5.50
N HIS A 80 2.97 8.87 6.17
CA HIS A 80 1.62 8.47 5.74
C HIS A 80 0.65 9.65 5.89
N VAL A 81 0.53 10.48 4.86
CA VAL A 81 -0.34 11.65 4.88
C VAL A 81 -1.81 11.31 4.63
N ARG A 82 -2.11 10.09 4.20
CA ARG A 82 -3.47 9.56 4.02
C ARG A 82 -3.50 8.03 4.07
N PHE A 83 -4.68 7.48 4.36
CA PHE A 83 -4.93 6.04 4.29
C PHE A 83 -6.10 5.75 3.33
N PHE A 84 -6.02 4.63 2.62
CA PHE A 84 -7.02 4.24 1.63
C PHE A 84 -7.91 3.10 2.11
N SER A 85 -9.22 3.25 1.90
CA SER A 85 -10.15 2.13 1.92
C SER A 85 -10.22 1.50 0.52
N ALA A 86 -10.76 0.28 0.41
CA ALA A 86 -11.02 -0.32 -0.89
C ALA A 86 -11.94 0.57 -1.75
N ALA A 87 -12.89 1.26 -1.14
CA ALA A 87 -13.79 2.17 -1.84
C ALA A 87 -13.07 3.43 -2.36
N SER A 88 -12.28 4.09 -1.51
CA SER A 88 -11.62 5.35 -1.89
C SER A 88 -10.54 5.16 -2.95
N ILE A 89 -9.75 4.07 -2.89
CA ILE A 89 -8.75 3.79 -3.94
C ILE A 89 -9.41 3.33 -5.25
N THR A 90 -10.54 2.62 -5.17
CA THR A 90 -11.31 2.25 -6.37
C THR A 90 -11.83 3.48 -7.08
N ARG A 91 -12.40 4.41 -6.32
CA ARG A 91 -12.88 5.69 -6.84
C ARG A 91 -11.74 6.51 -7.45
N LEU A 92 -10.60 6.64 -6.77
CA LEU A 92 -9.43 7.36 -7.29
C LEU A 92 -9.06 6.87 -8.70
N LEU A 93 -8.94 5.55 -8.87
CA LEU A 93 -8.55 4.97 -10.16
C LEU A 93 -9.66 5.11 -11.21
N ALA A 94 -10.92 4.93 -10.83
CA ALA A 94 -12.05 5.11 -11.75
C ALA A 94 -12.17 6.57 -12.23
N ASP A 95 -12.05 7.54 -11.32
CA ASP A 95 -12.11 8.97 -11.62
C ASP A 95 -10.94 9.41 -12.52
N ALA A 96 -9.77 8.75 -12.38
CA ALA A 96 -8.62 8.97 -13.27
C ALA A 96 -8.78 8.34 -14.66
N GLY A 97 -9.80 7.50 -14.89
CA GLY A 97 -10.09 6.88 -16.20
C GLY A 97 -9.67 5.41 -16.34
N PHE A 98 -9.22 4.76 -15.27
CA PHE A 98 -8.96 3.32 -15.30
C PHE A 98 -10.25 2.49 -15.38
N ARG A 99 -10.13 1.28 -15.91
CA ARG A 99 -11.18 0.25 -16.00
C ARG A 99 -10.80 -0.98 -15.20
N ASP A 100 -11.77 -1.87 -14.97
CA ASP A 100 -11.56 -3.17 -14.32
C ASP A 100 -10.82 -3.10 -12.98
N VAL A 101 -11.17 -2.11 -12.15
CA VAL A 101 -10.52 -1.94 -10.85
C VAL A 101 -10.84 -3.12 -9.94
N ARG A 102 -9.80 -3.83 -9.50
CA ARG A 102 -9.90 -4.98 -8.60
C ARG A 102 -9.10 -4.70 -7.34
N VAL A 103 -9.74 -4.94 -6.19
CA VAL A 103 -9.10 -4.83 -4.89
C VAL A 103 -9.04 -6.19 -4.23
N THR A 104 -7.83 -6.64 -3.92
CA THR A 104 -7.58 -7.80 -3.07
C THR A 104 -6.80 -7.37 -1.83
N ARG A 105 -6.49 -8.30 -0.93
CA ARG A 105 -5.73 -8.01 0.28
C ARG A 105 -4.59 -9.00 0.45
N SER A 106 -3.38 -8.47 0.66
CA SER A 106 -2.17 -9.27 0.78
C SER A 106 -2.23 -10.14 2.04
N LEU A 107 -1.90 -11.42 1.89
CA LEU A 107 -1.77 -12.33 3.02
C LEU A 107 -0.47 -12.07 3.80
N THR A 108 0.61 -11.83 3.07
CA THR A 108 1.99 -11.92 3.55
C THR A 108 2.68 -10.57 3.71
N ASP A 109 2.04 -9.47 3.34
CA ASP A 109 2.63 -8.15 3.52
C ASP A 109 2.56 -7.72 5.00
N ASN A 110 3.53 -6.94 5.49
CA ASN A 110 3.55 -6.44 6.87
C ASN A 110 3.39 -7.53 7.97
N LEU A 111 4.17 -8.62 7.91
CA LEU A 111 4.05 -9.78 8.83
C LEU A 111 4.30 -9.48 10.31
N THR A 112 5.00 -8.38 10.62
CA THR A 112 5.32 -7.97 12.00
C THR A 112 4.25 -7.07 12.62
N MET A 113 3.23 -6.67 11.85
CA MET A 113 2.24 -5.66 12.23
C MET A 113 1.48 -6.03 13.51
N GLU A 114 1.00 -7.27 13.65
CA GLU A 114 0.26 -7.73 14.83
C GLU A 114 1.12 -7.66 16.09
N GLY A 115 2.36 -8.15 16.02
CA GLY A 115 3.27 -8.14 17.17
C GLY A 115 3.68 -6.73 17.56
N ALA A 116 4.00 -5.89 16.58
CA ALA A 116 4.32 -4.48 16.82
C ALA A 116 3.12 -3.71 17.40
N SER A 117 1.91 -3.97 16.91
CA SER A 117 0.69 -3.32 17.41
C SER A 117 0.33 -3.78 18.82
N LEU A 118 0.57 -5.06 19.14
CA LEU A 118 0.41 -5.57 20.50
C LEU A 118 1.42 -4.93 21.46
N VAL A 119 2.69 -4.80 21.07
CA VAL A 119 3.69 -4.10 21.88
C VAL A 119 3.29 -2.65 22.10
N ARG A 120 2.82 -1.95 21.06
CA ARG A 120 2.32 -0.57 21.19
C ARG A 120 1.12 -0.49 22.14
N ARG A 121 0.20 -1.44 22.06
CA ARG A 121 -0.97 -1.49 22.96
C ARG A 121 -0.57 -1.69 24.42
N LEU A 122 0.43 -2.53 24.67
CA LEU A 122 0.93 -2.83 26.02
C LEU A 122 1.89 -1.74 26.55
N ARG A 123 2.54 -1.00 25.65
CA ARG A 123 3.49 0.06 25.96
C ARG A 123 3.18 1.29 25.09
N PRO A 124 2.14 2.08 25.45
CA PRO A 124 1.78 3.28 24.71
C PRO A 124 2.95 4.28 24.69
N SER A 125 3.11 4.95 23.56
CA SER A 125 4.10 5.99 23.36
C SER A 125 3.62 6.90 22.24
N ASP A 126 4.15 8.12 22.17
CA ASP A 126 3.94 9.00 21.02
C ASP A 126 4.50 8.39 19.73
N ARG A 127 4.12 8.96 18.58
CA ARG A 127 4.61 8.52 17.27
C ARG A 127 5.46 9.61 16.61
N PRO A 128 6.49 9.24 15.84
CA PRO A 128 7.07 7.89 15.72
C PRO A 128 7.88 7.51 16.97
N ALA A 129 7.79 6.27 17.45
CA ALA A 129 8.60 5.79 18.60
C ALA A 129 9.57 4.65 18.26
N GLY A 130 9.54 4.14 17.03
CA GLY A 130 10.41 3.06 16.60
C GLY A 130 10.11 1.76 17.35
N VAL A 131 8.85 1.30 17.39
CA VAL A 131 8.48 0.04 18.10
C VAL A 131 9.37 -1.15 17.69
N LEU A 132 9.72 -1.23 16.40
CA LEU A 132 10.60 -2.26 15.85
C LEU A 132 12.10 -1.93 15.93
N ALA A 133 12.51 -0.85 16.62
CA ALA A 133 13.93 -0.51 16.81
C ALA A 133 14.63 -1.51 17.74
N SER A 134 13.92 -2.02 18.75
CA SER A 134 14.44 -3.03 19.68
C SER A 134 14.52 -4.42 19.04
N ARG A 135 15.68 -5.08 19.21
CA ARG A 135 15.87 -6.49 18.80
C ARG A 135 14.85 -7.42 19.46
N ALA A 136 14.55 -7.21 20.74
CA ALA A 136 13.58 -8.02 21.48
C ALA A 136 12.17 -7.88 20.88
N THR A 137 11.76 -6.65 20.54
CA THR A 137 10.46 -6.41 19.91
C THR A 137 10.38 -7.02 18.51
N ARG A 138 11.46 -6.96 17.71
CA ARG A 138 11.50 -7.61 16.39
C ARG A 138 11.35 -9.13 16.52
N TRP A 139 12.09 -9.76 17.42
CA TRP A 139 11.98 -11.20 17.67
C TRP A 139 10.58 -11.60 18.13
N PHE A 140 10.00 -10.84 19.06
CA PHE A 140 8.64 -11.05 19.50
C PHE A 140 7.63 -10.94 18.34
N ALA A 141 7.74 -9.89 17.51
CA ALA A 141 6.85 -9.71 16.38
C ALA A 141 7.00 -10.79 15.31
N MET A 142 8.24 -11.24 15.04
CA MET A 142 8.51 -12.35 14.13
C MET A 142 7.97 -13.68 14.67
N ALA A 143 8.11 -13.94 15.97
CA ALA A 143 7.57 -15.15 16.60
C ALA A 143 6.04 -15.23 16.51
N LEU A 144 5.35 -14.08 16.44
CA LEU A 144 3.90 -14.01 16.26
C LEU A 144 3.44 -14.16 14.80
N ALA A 145 4.35 -14.04 13.82
CA ALA A 145 4.01 -14.02 12.40
C ALA A 145 3.24 -15.29 11.92
N PRO A 146 3.56 -16.52 12.36
CA PRO A 146 2.77 -17.71 11.97
C PRO A 146 1.31 -17.64 12.44
N ALA A 147 1.07 -17.19 13.68
CA ALA A 147 -0.28 -17.01 14.20
C ALA A 147 -1.03 -15.89 13.47
N ALA A 148 -0.34 -14.79 13.15
CA ALA A 148 -0.88 -13.71 12.32
C ALA A 148 -1.27 -14.22 10.92
N LEU A 149 -0.44 -15.04 10.28
CA LEU A 149 -0.74 -15.66 8.99
C LEU A 149 -1.98 -16.56 9.06
N LEU A 150 -2.10 -17.41 10.08
CA LEU A 150 -3.29 -18.24 10.29
C LEU A 150 -4.55 -17.39 10.44
N LEU A 151 -4.50 -16.32 11.25
CA LEU A 151 -5.60 -15.37 11.40
C LEU A 151 -5.97 -14.72 10.05
N ARG A 152 -4.98 -14.31 9.27
CA ARG A 152 -5.20 -13.67 7.95
C ARG A 152 -5.70 -14.64 6.88
N LEU A 153 -5.41 -15.94 7.01
CA LEU A 153 -5.98 -16.98 6.15
C LEU A 153 -7.49 -17.09 6.37
N VAL A 154 -7.92 -17.19 7.63
CA VAL A 154 -9.34 -17.38 7.98
C VAL A 154 -10.15 -16.08 7.99
N HIS A 155 -9.51 -14.92 8.16
CA HIS A 155 -10.17 -13.62 8.26
C HIS A 155 -9.60 -12.61 7.24
N PRO A 156 -10.00 -12.65 5.95
CA PRO A 156 -9.42 -11.79 4.90
C PRO A 156 -9.52 -10.29 5.17
N ARG A 157 -10.55 -9.81 5.88
CA ARG A 157 -10.67 -8.39 6.28
C ARG A 157 -9.67 -7.97 7.36
N TRP A 158 -8.97 -8.90 8.01
CA TRP A 158 -7.91 -8.60 8.98
C TRP A 158 -6.63 -8.11 8.29
N ARG A 159 -6.40 -8.58 7.06
CA ARG A 159 -5.22 -8.28 6.27
C ARG A 159 -5.03 -6.75 6.14
N PRO A 160 -3.87 -6.22 6.52
CA PRO A 160 -3.69 -4.79 6.70
C PRO A 160 -3.37 -4.04 5.40
N THR A 161 -3.28 -4.74 4.26
CA THR A 161 -2.77 -4.16 3.01
C THR A 161 -3.72 -4.46 1.86
N LEU A 162 -4.10 -3.42 1.13
CA LEU A 162 -4.79 -3.51 -0.15
C LEU A 162 -3.78 -3.79 -1.27
N VAL A 163 -4.15 -4.70 -2.18
CA VAL A 163 -3.49 -4.88 -3.47
C VAL A 163 -4.53 -4.49 -4.52
N VAL A 164 -4.29 -3.40 -5.21
CA VAL A 164 -5.23 -2.82 -6.16
C VAL A 164 -4.64 -2.92 -7.55
N THR A 165 -5.41 -3.46 -8.49
CA THR A 165 -5.05 -3.46 -9.90
C THR A 165 -6.14 -2.80 -10.73
N ALA A 166 -5.76 -2.14 -11.80
CA ALA A 166 -6.70 -1.61 -12.78
C ALA A 166 -6.05 -1.52 -14.16
N THR A 167 -6.85 -1.38 -15.21
CA THR A 167 -6.41 -1.46 -16.61
C THR A 167 -6.67 -0.14 -17.33
N ARG A 168 -5.72 0.31 -18.16
CA ARG A 168 -5.97 1.36 -19.16
C ARG A 168 -6.77 0.75 -20.30
N ALA A 169 -7.87 1.38 -20.71
CA ALA A 169 -8.68 0.89 -21.83
C ALA A 169 -7.81 0.59 -23.08
N ALA A 170 -7.99 -0.60 -23.66
CA ALA A 170 -7.62 -0.83 -25.05
C ALA A 170 -8.56 0.02 -25.91
N ARG A 171 -8.06 0.65 -26.98
CA ARG A 171 -8.92 1.43 -27.88
C ARG A 171 -10.05 0.58 -28.45
#